data_AF-A0A096CE67-F1
#
_entry.id   AF-A0A096CE67-F1
#
_cell.length_a   1.000
_cell.length_b   1.000
_cell.length_c   1.000
_cell.angle_alpha   90.00
_cell.angle_beta   90.00
_cell.angle_gamma   90.00
#
_symmetry.space_group_name_H-M   'P 1'
#
loop_
_entity.id
_entity.type
_entity.pdbx_description
1 polymer ?
#
loop_
_entity_poly.entity_id
_entity_poly.type
_entity_poly.pdbx_seq_one_letter_code
_entity_poly.pdbx_strand_id
1 'polypeptide(L)'
;MRVNDMNSVLEAVRQMALMKNGGDENDLHLQTLEVVQIREDEYFGNLIADDLKGILRDIRNEHRPDTMTADESSLAATVQGHLQDAMNFEGSSEEKQIRAFMVTIGLGYDTLTKEEFVSIISGLKKSKYLKSPINQRGRARAQVPHGKGKRKHK
;
A
#
# COMPACT_ATOMS: atom_id res chain seq x y z
N MET A 1 -0.93 9.86 46.42
CA MET A 1 -1.26 8.59 45.71
C MET A 1 -0.60 7.48 46.51
N ARG A 2 -1.23 6.31 46.65
CA ARG A 2 -0.67 5.21 47.46
C ARG A 2 0.71 4.72 46.99
N VAL A 3 1.02 4.90 45.70
CA VAL A 3 2.32 4.53 45.13
C VAL A 3 3.42 5.52 45.55
N ASN A 4 3.18 6.84 45.50
CA ASN A 4 4.10 7.82 46.08
C ASN A 4 4.34 7.61 47.59
N ASP A 5 3.30 7.23 48.35
CA ASP A 5 3.46 6.91 49.77
C ASP A 5 4.37 5.67 49.96
N MET A 6 4.22 4.66 49.09
CA MET A 6 5.04 3.44 49.09
C MET A 6 6.50 3.71 48.69
N ASN A 7 6.72 4.53 47.65
CA ASN A 7 8.05 4.97 47.24
C ASN A 7 8.74 5.77 48.35
N SER A 8 7.98 6.60 49.10
CA SER A 8 8.50 7.36 50.25
C SER A 8 8.95 6.44 51.39
N VAL A 9 8.19 5.37 51.66
CA VAL A 9 8.59 4.35 52.64
C VAL A 9 9.84 3.60 52.18
N LEU A 10 9.93 3.24 50.90
CA LEU A 10 11.12 2.57 50.34
C LEU A 10 12.37 3.47 50.41
N GLU A 11 12.23 4.76 50.12
CA GLU A 11 13.32 5.74 50.29
C GLU A 11 13.71 5.89 51.77
N ALA A 12 12.75 5.95 52.69
CA ALA A 12 13.06 6.00 54.12
C ALA A 12 13.84 4.76 54.59
N VAL A 13 13.48 3.57 54.11
CA VAL A 13 14.20 2.33 54.39
C VAL A 13 15.61 2.35 53.78
N ARG A 14 15.77 2.87 52.55
CA ARG A 14 17.06 3.05 51.89
C ARG A 14 17.98 3.98 52.69
N GLN A 15 17.47 5.12 53.16
CA GLN A 15 18.22 6.06 53.99
C GLN A 15 18.64 5.43 55.32
N MET A 16 17.75 4.67 55.98
CA MET A 16 18.09 3.94 57.21
C MET A 16 19.18 2.88 56.99
N ALA A 17 19.15 2.17 55.86
CA ALA A 17 20.16 1.18 55.51
C ALA A 17 21.52 1.83 55.20
N LEU A 18 21.53 2.97 54.48
CA LEU A 18 22.74 3.77 54.21
C LEU A 18 23.43 4.22 55.50
N MET A 19 22.66 4.75 56.46
CA MET A 19 23.18 5.19 57.75
C MET A 19 23.78 4.03 58.56
N LYS A 20 23.22 2.82 58.43
CA LYS A 20 23.68 1.63 59.14
C LYS A 20 24.92 1.00 58.51
N ASN A 21 25.05 1.06 57.18
CA ASN A 21 26.14 0.44 56.43
C ASN A 21 27.32 1.38 56.16
N GLY A 22 27.41 2.51 56.87
CA GLY A 22 28.55 3.43 56.78
C GLY A 22 28.65 4.20 55.46
N GLY A 23 27.55 4.32 54.70
CA GLY A 23 27.51 5.08 53.46
C GLY A 23 28.05 4.35 52.21
N ASP A 24 28.17 3.02 52.24
CA ASP A 24 28.50 2.25 51.03
C ASP A 24 27.27 2.15 50.12
N GLU A 25 27.14 3.08 49.18
CA GLU A 25 26.05 3.15 48.19
C GLU A 25 26.02 1.96 47.22
N ASN A 26 27.11 1.17 47.13
CA ASN A 26 27.21 0.01 46.25
C ASN A 26 26.69 -1.30 46.85
N ASP A 27 26.08 -1.26 48.03
CA ASP A 27 25.40 -2.41 48.60
C ASP A 27 24.23 -2.86 47.69
N LEU A 28 24.22 -4.15 47.34
CA LEU A 28 23.16 -4.81 46.56
C LEU A 28 21.76 -4.50 47.10
N HIS A 29 21.63 -4.42 48.44
CA HIS A 29 20.36 -4.13 49.09
C HIS A 29 19.85 -2.72 48.78
N LEU A 30 20.73 -1.74 48.65
CA LEU A 30 20.37 -0.36 48.32
C LEU A 30 19.98 -0.22 46.85
N GLN A 31 20.71 -0.88 45.94
CA GLN A 31 20.35 -0.92 44.52
C GLN A 31 19.00 -1.61 44.30
N THR A 32 18.71 -2.66 45.08
CA THR A 32 17.40 -3.34 45.02
C THR A 32 16.27 -2.41 45.47
N LEU A 33 16.47 -1.62 46.54
CA LEU A 33 15.46 -0.68 47.04
C LEU A 33 15.19 0.49 46.07
N GLU A 34 16.19 0.88 45.28
CA GLU A 34 16.04 1.89 44.23
C GLU A 34 15.26 1.35 43.02
N VAL A 35 15.61 0.16 42.53
CA VAL A 35 14.95 -0.45 41.36
C VAL A 35 13.48 -0.82 41.63
N VAL A 36 13.12 -1.12 42.87
CA VAL A 36 11.73 -1.47 43.26
C VAL A 36 10.79 -0.25 43.26
N GLN A 37 11.32 0.97 43.20
CA GLN A 37 10.49 2.17 43.15
C GLN A 37 9.72 2.25 41.84
N ILE A 38 8.41 2.46 41.96
CA ILE A 38 7.54 2.53 40.80
C ILE A 38 7.55 3.96 40.27
N ARG A 39 7.98 4.13 39.03
CA ARG A 39 7.81 5.36 38.27
C ARG A 39 6.36 5.43 37.77
N GLU A 40 5.54 6.26 38.43
CA GLU A 40 4.11 6.38 38.14
C GLU A 40 3.84 6.75 36.67
N ASP A 41 4.65 7.65 36.09
CA ASP A 41 4.57 8.08 34.69
C ASP A 41 4.74 6.93 33.70
N GLU A 42 5.74 6.09 33.92
CA GLU A 42 6.07 4.97 33.04
C GLU A 42 5.10 3.79 33.24
N TYR A 43 4.79 3.46 34.49
CA TYR A 43 3.90 2.34 34.81
C TYR A 43 2.46 2.61 34.34
N PHE A 44 1.86 3.73 34.75
CA PHE A 44 0.50 4.06 34.34
C PHE A 44 0.45 4.48 32.87
N GLY A 45 1.49 5.14 32.35
CA GLY A 45 1.58 5.51 30.93
C GLY A 45 1.51 4.30 30.02
N ASN A 46 2.30 3.25 30.31
CA ASN A 46 2.29 2.02 29.51
C ASN A 46 0.96 1.24 29.67
N LEU A 47 0.47 1.10 30.90
CA LEU A 47 -0.79 0.40 31.18
C LEU A 47 -1.96 1.03 30.42
N ILE A 48 -2.12 2.35 30.51
CA ILE A 48 -3.19 3.09 29.84
C ILE A 48 -2.99 3.06 28.32
N ALA A 49 -1.76 3.18 27.83
CA ALA A 49 -1.49 3.16 26.40
C ALA A 49 -1.88 1.83 25.75
N ASP A 50 -1.64 0.71 26.42
CA ASP A 50 -2.01 -0.61 25.89
C ASP A 50 -3.52 -0.85 25.91
N ASP A 51 -4.20 -0.44 26.99
CA ASP A 51 -5.67 -0.48 27.05
C ASP A 51 -6.31 0.40 25.97
N LEU A 52 -5.81 1.62 25.79
CA LEU A 52 -6.29 2.53 24.75
C LEU A 52 -6.08 1.97 23.34
N LYS A 53 -4.93 1.33 23.07
CA LYS A 53 -4.71 0.66 21.78
C LYS A 53 -5.73 -0.45 21.55
N GLY A 54 -6.05 -1.23 22.59
CA GLY A 54 -7.09 -2.26 22.54
C GLY A 54 -8.46 -1.68 22.19
N ILE A 55 -8.91 -0.69 22.95
CA ILE A 55 -10.19 -0.01 22.75
C ILE A 55 -10.27 0.59 21.34
N LEU A 56 -9.24 1.31 20.89
CA LEU A 56 -9.21 1.92 19.55
C LEU A 56 -9.25 0.87 18.45
N ARG A 57 -8.58 -0.26 18.64
CA ARG A 57 -8.61 -1.37 17.68
C ARG A 57 -10.00 -1.99 17.61
N ASP A 58 -10.67 -2.17 18.74
CA ASP A 58 -12.00 -2.75 18.81
C ASP A 58 -13.04 -1.83 18.18
N ILE A 59 -13.02 -0.52 18.51
CA ILE A 59 -13.86 0.50 17.86
C ILE A 59 -13.67 0.45 16.34
N ARG A 60 -12.42 0.45 15.86
CA ARG A 60 -12.14 0.39 14.41
C ARG A 60 -12.66 -0.89 13.77
N ASN A 61 -12.58 -2.04 14.44
CA ASN A 61 -13.05 -3.30 13.87
C ASN A 61 -14.59 -3.35 13.83
N GLU A 62 -15.25 -2.87 14.88
CA GLU A 62 -16.72 -2.81 14.97
C GLU A 62 -17.32 -1.83 13.95
N HIS A 63 -16.64 -0.70 13.72
CA HIS A 63 -17.05 0.33 12.76
C HIS A 63 -16.39 0.18 11.39
N ARG A 64 -15.71 -0.94 11.13
CA ARG A 64 -15.17 -1.27 9.80
C ARG A 64 -16.25 -1.32 8.70
N PRO A 65 -17.48 -1.83 8.94
CA PRO A 65 -18.55 -1.75 7.95
C PRO A 65 -19.24 -0.37 7.91
N ASP A 66 -19.05 0.48 8.94
CA ASP A 66 -19.65 1.83 8.98
C ASP A 66 -18.92 2.84 8.07
N THR A 67 -17.80 2.45 7.44
CA THR A 67 -17.20 3.21 6.33
C THR A 67 -18.07 3.22 5.07
N MET A 68 -19.25 2.58 5.09
CA MET A 68 -20.22 2.55 3.98
C MET A 68 -21.02 3.85 3.76
N THR A 69 -20.69 4.97 4.43
CA THR A 69 -21.32 6.28 4.08
C THR A 69 -20.53 7.07 3.03
N ALA A 70 -19.32 6.64 2.68
CA ALA A 70 -18.68 7.06 1.44
C ALA A 70 -18.87 5.91 0.43
N ASP A 71 -19.58 6.19 -0.67
CA ASP A 71 -19.67 5.29 -1.82
C ASP A 71 -18.25 5.00 -2.36
N GLU A 72 -17.57 4.04 -1.76
CA GLU A 72 -16.39 3.40 -2.32
C GLU A 72 -16.84 2.34 -3.32
N SER A 73 -17.50 2.75 -4.41
CA SER A 73 -17.17 2.06 -5.66
C SER A 73 -15.69 2.33 -5.85
N SER A 74 -14.84 1.45 -5.33
CA SER A 74 -13.38 1.57 -5.36
C SER A 74 -12.99 2.13 -6.71
N LEU A 75 -12.27 3.25 -6.73
CA LEU A 75 -11.83 3.86 -7.99
C LEU A 75 -11.15 2.82 -8.88
N ALA A 76 -10.49 1.82 -8.29
CA ALA A 76 -9.92 0.70 -9.03
C ALA A 76 -10.98 -0.21 -9.66
N ALA A 77 -12.10 -0.49 -8.98
CA ALA A 77 -13.20 -1.29 -9.52
C ALA A 77 -13.93 -0.59 -10.67
N THR A 78 -14.16 0.72 -10.58
CA THR A 78 -14.75 1.51 -11.68
C THR A 78 -13.79 1.65 -12.85
N VAL A 79 -12.51 1.94 -12.58
CA VAL A 79 -11.47 1.95 -13.62
C VAL A 79 -11.33 0.58 -14.30
N GLN A 80 -11.36 -0.51 -13.55
CA GLN A 80 -11.29 -1.87 -14.12
C GLN A 80 -12.50 -2.19 -14.99
N GLY A 81 -13.72 -1.85 -14.56
CA GLY A 81 -14.93 -2.02 -15.35
C GLY A 81 -14.87 -1.24 -16.67
N HIS A 82 -14.53 0.04 -16.61
CA HIS A 82 -14.42 0.89 -17.80
C HIS A 82 -13.30 0.45 -18.76
N LEU A 83 -12.19 -0.08 -18.24
CA LEU A 83 -11.10 -0.61 -19.06
C LEU A 83 -11.50 -1.92 -19.74
N GLN A 84 -12.29 -2.76 -19.07
CA GLN A 84 -12.87 -3.97 -19.64
C GLN A 84 -13.88 -3.64 -20.76
N ASP A 85 -14.73 -2.63 -20.58
CA ASP A 85 -15.63 -2.13 -21.62
C ASP A 85 -14.86 -1.60 -22.84
N ALA A 86 -13.76 -0.88 -22.61
CA ALA A 86 -12.89 -0.41 -23.69
C ALA A 86 -12.23 -1.56 -24.49
N MET A 87 -11.91 -2.68 -23.83
CA MET A 87 -11.39 -3.88 -24.49
C MET A 87 -12.47 -4.65 -25.28
N ASN A 88 -13.69 -4.68 -24.77
CA ASN A 88 -14.82 -5.39 -25.38
C ASN A 88 -15.46 -4.64 -26.55
N PHE A 89 -15.16 -3.35 -26.73
CA PHE A 89 -15.66 -2.55 -27.85
C PHE A 89 -15.40 -3.20 -29.22
N GLU A 90 -16.38 -3.15 -30.13
CA GLU A 90 -16.24 -3.61 -31.51
C GLU A 90 -15.51 -2.54 -32.34
N GLY A 91 -14.18 -2.60 -32.34
CA GLY A 91 -13.34 -1.65 -33.07
C GLY A 91 -11.94 -2.20 -33.37
N SER A 92 -11.17 -1.42 -34.11
CA SER A 92 -9.77 -1.74 -34.41
C SER A 92 -8.92 -1.75 -33.13
N SER A 93 -7.78 -2.46 -33.16
CA SER A 93 -6.86 -2.50 -32.00
C SER A 93 -6.38 -1.11 -31.58
N GLU A 94 -6.29 -0.15 -32.52
CA GLU A 94 -5.91 1.23 -32.23
C GLU A 94 -7.03 1.97 -31.47
N GLU A 95 -8.28 1.80 -31.87
CA GLU A 95 -9.42 2.44 -31.22
C GLU A 95 -9.64 1.91 -29.80
N LYS A 96 -9.44 0.61 -29.57
CA LYS A 96 -9.49 0.01 -28.22
C LYS A 96 -8.44 0.61 -27.29
N GLN A 97 -7.21 0.74 -27.78
CA GLN A 97 -6.10 1.30 -26.99
C GLN A 97 -6.34 2.78 -26.65
N ILE A 98 -6.88 3.54 -27.59
CA ILE A 98 -7.20 4.96 -27.39
C ILE A 98 -8.35 5.13 -26.41
N ARG A 99 -9.39 4.30 -26.49
CA ARG A 99 -10.48 4.29 -25.49
C ARG A 99 -9.98 3.96 -24.09
N ALA A 100 -9.12 2.94 -23.94
CA ALA A 100 -8.53 2.60 -22.65
C ALA A 100 -7.69 3.76 -22.07
N PHE A 101 -6.94 4.47 -22.93
CA PHE A 101 -6.20 5.66 -22.53
C PHE A 101 -7.13 6.81 -22.10
N MET A 102 -8.21 7.06 -22.84
CA MET A 102 -9.21 8.09 -22.53
C MET A 102 -9.90 7.83 -21.17
N VAL A 103 -10.27 6.58 -20.89
CA VAL A 103 -10.83 6.17 -19.60
C VAL A 103 -9.84 6.45 -18.45
N THR A 104 -8.55 6.17 -18.67
CA THR A 104 -7.50 6.38 -17.65
C THR A 104 -7.34 7.87 -17.28
N ILE A 105 -7.55 8.79 -18.23
CA ILE A 105 -7.48 10.24 -17.99
C ILE A 105 -8.84 10.85 -17.60
N GLY A 106 -9.88 10.04 -17.42
CA GLY A 106 -11.21 10.50 -17.03
C GLY A 106 -12.03 11.16 -18.15
N LEU A 107 -11.64 10.96 -19.42
CA LEU A 107 -12.41 11.46 -20.57
C LEU A 107 -13.35 10.36 -21.08
N GLY A 108 -14.65 10.60 -20.94
CA GLY A 108 -15.69 9.73 -21.48
C GLY A 108 -15.74 9.77 -23.01
N TYR A 109 -16.10 8.66 -23.63
CA TYR A 109 -16.31 8.63 -25.08
C TYR A 109 -17.56 9.42 -25.50
N ASP A 110 -18.63 9.34 -24.70
CA ASP A 110 -19.92 9.96 -25.01
C ASP A 110 -19.89 11.50 -24.91
N THR A 111 -18.86 12.04 -24.27
CA THR A 111 -18.65 13.49 -24.17
C THR A 111 -17.95 14.08 -25.39
N LEU A 112 -17.41 13.25 -26.29
CA LEU A 112 -16.65 13.70 -27.46
C LEU A 112 -17.50 13.63 -28.72
N THR A 113 -17.44 14.69 -29.53
CA THR A 113 -17.95 14.65 -30.90
C THR A 113 -17.06 13.76 -31.78
N LYS A 114 -17.60 13.27 -32.90
CA LYS A 114 -16.84 12.44 -33.86
C LYS A 114 -15.60 13.16 -34.39
N GLU A 115 -15.66 14.48 -34.55
CA GLU A 115 -14.56 15.31 -35.06
C GLU A 115 -13.43 15.47 -34.03
N GLU A 116 -13.80 15.69 -32.76
CA GLU A 116 -12.84 15.75 -31.65
C GLU A 116 -12.17 14.40 -31.45
N PHE A 117 -12.92 13.29 -31.56
CA PHE A 117 -12.38 11.95 -31.47
C PHE A 117 -11.32 11.68 -32.55
N VAL A 118 -11.61 12.00 -33.82
CA VAL A 118 -10.65 11.87 -34.92
C VAL A 118 -9.41 12.76 -34.71
N SER A 119 -9.61 13.97 -34.19
CA SER A 119 -8.52 14.90 -33.87
C SER A 119 -7.61 14.34 -32.77
N ILE A 120 -8.18 13.79 -31.69
CA ILE A 120 -7.42 13.15 -30.62
C ILE A 120 -6.67 11.93 -31.14
N ILE A 121 -7.31 11.07 -31.93
CA ILE A 121 -6.61 9.94 -32.59
C ILE A 121 -5.43 10.44 -33.41
N SER A 122 -5.62 11.49 -34.21
CA SER A 122 -4.57 12.05 -35.05
C SER A 122 -3.39 12.63 -34.23
N GLY A 123 -3.67 13.22 -33.08
CA GLY A 123 -2.68 13.72 -32.14
C GLY A 123 -1.93 12.58 -31.42
N LEU A 124 -2.67 11.59 -30.93
CA LEU A 124 -2.10 10.42 -30.25
C LEU A 124 -1.23 9.58 -31.18
N LYS A 125 -1.58 9.47 -32.47
CA LYS A 125 -0.75 8.82 -33.50
C LYS A 125 0.61 9.49 -33.71
N LYS A 126 0.76 10.77 -33.36
CA LYS A 126 2.06 11.47 -33.38
C LYS A 126 2.92 11.17 -32.14
N SER A 127 2.33 10.57 -31.10
CA SER A 127 3.06 10.25 -29.87
C SER A 127 4.06 9.10 -30.08
N LYS A 128 5.12 9.08 -29.27
CA LYS A 128 6.12 8.00 -29.32
C LYS A 128 5.56 6.65 -28.84
N TYR A 129 4.52 6.68 -28.00
CA TYR A 129 4.01 5.53 -27.26
C TYR A 129 2.80 4.85 -27.91
N LEU A 130 2.10 5.54 -28.81
CA LEU A 130 0.94 5.00 -29.54
C LEU A 130 1.23 4.77 -31.02
N LYS A 131 2.49 4.49 -31.37
CA LYS A 131 2.84 4.06 -32.72
C LYS A 131 2.10 2.75 -33.01
N SER A 132 1.34 2.72 -34.09
CA SER A 132 0.67 1.51 -34.58
C SER A 132 1.61 0.31 -34.46
N PRO A 133 1.15 -0.84 -33.96
CA PRO A 133 1.94 -2.06 -34.00
C PRO A 133 2.42 -2.22 -35.44
N ILE A 134 3.74 -2.23 -35.64
CA ILE A 134 4.35 -2.38 -36.97
C ILE A 134 3.61 -3.48 -37.71
N ASN A 135 2.96 -3.12 -38.82
CA ASN A 135 2.21 -4.05 -39.66
C ASN A 135 3.08 -5.27 -39.97
N GLN A 136 2.80 -6.40 -39.33
CA GLN A 136 3.44 -7.69 -39.65
C GLN A 136 2.92 -8.27 -40.97
N ARG A 137 1.99 -7.58 -41.63
CA ARG A 137 1.43 -7.91 -42.95
C ARG A 137 2.48 -7.62 -44.03
N GLY A 138 3.44 -8.52 -44.14
CA GLY A 138 4.60 -8.42 -45.03
C GLY A 138 5.73 -9.37 -44.65
N ARG A 139 5.76 -9.88 -43.41
CA ARG A 139 6.62 -11.02 -43.06
C ARG A 139 5.96 -12.33 -43.51
N ALA A 140 5.74 -12.46 -44.81
CA ALA A 140 5.70 -13.77 -45.41
C ALA A 140 7.05 -14.43 -45.07
N ARG A 141 7.01 -15.49 -44.26
CA ARG A 141 8.17 -16.38 -44.08
C ARG A 141 8.76 -16.61 -45.47
N ALA A 142 10.05 -16.32 -45.65
CA ALA A 142 10.76 -16.74 -46.85
C ALA A 142 10.47 -18.25 -47.01
N GLN A 143 9.68 -18.59 -48.03
CA GLN A 143 9.42 -19.97 -48.38
C GLN A 143 10.78 -20.55 -48.74
N VAL A 144 11.29 -21.42 -47.88
CA VAL A 144 12.49 -22.21 -48.12
C VAL A 144 12.27 -22.90 -49.48
N PRO A 145 13.14 -22.73 -50.49
CA PRO A 145 12.91 -23.34 -51.78
C PRO A 145 12.95 -24.85 -51.59
N HIS A 146 11.84 -25.50 -51.96
CA HIS A 146 11.70 -26.94 -52.02
C HIS A 146 12.61 -27.51 -53.12
N GLY A 147 13.86 -27.83 -52.77
CA GLY A 147 14.81 -28.52 -53.64
C GLY A 147 14.65 -30.03 -53.56
N LYS A 148 13.87 -30.60 -54.48
CA LYS A 148 13.83 -32.05 -54.75
C LYS A 148 15.16 -32.51 -55.35
N GLY A 149 15.65 -33.69 -54.95
CA GLY A 149 16.49 -34.53 -55.82
C GLY A 149 17.61 -35.29 -55.13
N LYS A 150 17.33 -36.55 -54.76
CA LYS A 150 18.36 -37.56 -54.49
C LYS A 150 19.28 -37.73 -55.71
N ARG A 151 20.59 -37.78 -55.51
CA ARG A 151 21.52 -38.52 -56.39
C ARG A 151 22.49 -39.36 -55.56
N LYS A 152 22.45 -40.67 -55.82
CA LYS A 152 23.31 -41.70 -55.26
C LYS A 152 24.78 -41.42 -55.64
N HIS A 153 25.71 -41.62 -54.72
CA HIS A 153 27.12 -41.73 -55.06
C HIS A 153 27.49 -43.22 -55.17
N LYS A 154 28.35 -43.51 -56.17
CA LYS A 154 28.98 -44.80 -56.48
C LYS A 154 29.55 -45.51 -55.26
#